data_AF-A0A3L6RIM0-F1
#
_entry.id   AF-A0A3L6RIM0-F1
#
_cell.length_a   1.000
_cell.length_b   1.000
_cell.length_c   1.000
_cell.angle_alpha   90.00
_cell.angle_beta   90.00
_cell.angle_gamma   90.00
#
_symmetry.space_group_name_H-M   'P 1'
#
loop_
_entity.id
_entity.type
_entity.pdbx_description
1 polymer ?
#
loop_
_entity_poly.entity_id
_entity_poly.type
_entity_poly.pdbx_seq_one_letter_code
_entity_poly.pdbx_strand_id
1 'polypeptide(L)'
;MNQRCGLAYDAGTGVLSMGAHAPAQMVCGYGISIAVGDVLYVLTYRYFDRQHRHSFEAMSWAPTAPDARQNPTEGWVWKTLPPPAFHGHVHSYALHPDGHTIFVTSSDDKYEVGTYSFDTKDSAWRFHGNWELPFRGRGHFDAELDAWVGIDTDGYICACPAISPSFQTTAPCFYPDCKMTEEEMFAEGYMRGTLTYMGGTKFCLVHGVAAENACVIRLTMFGLKYSYKGELQITDCHRSSRSFIVSRHKYHFLPVAFWM
;
A
#
# COMPACT_ATOMS: atom_id res chain seq x y z
N MET A 1 13.78 24.61 -9.42
CA MET A 1 13.95 23.22 -9.93
C MET A 1 13.82 22.28 -8.74
N ASN A 2 12.88 21.33 -8.77
CA ASN A 2 12.80 20.28 -7.75
C ASN A 2 13.97 19.31 -7.97
N GLN A 3 14.97 19.32 -7.09
CA GLN A 3 16.15 18.43 -7.15
C GLN A 3 15.86 17.02 -6.60
N ARG A 4 14.66 16.48 -6.82
CA ARG A 4 14.27 15.17 -6.27
C ARG A 4 14.36 14.11 -7.37
N CYS A 5 15.47 13.37 -7.39
CA CYS A 5 15.64 12.21 -8.25
C CYS A 5 15.03 10.98 -7.57
N GLY A 6 14.31 10.16 -8.32
CA GLY A 6 14.05 8.78 -7.89
C GLY A 6 15.35 7.98 -7.82
N LEU A 7 15.41 6.99 -6.95
CA LEU A 7 16.48 5.99 -6.96
C LEU A 7 15.86 4.66 -7.39
N ALA A 8 16.48 3.98 -8.35
CA ALA A 8 16.08 2.66 -8.80
C ALA A 8 17.17 1.65 -8.38
N TYR A 9 16.76 0.60 -7.69
CA TYR A 9 17.64 -0.49 -7.28
C TYR A 9 17.32 -1.73 -8.09
N ASP A 10 18.30 -2.22 -8.84
CA ASP A 10 18.20 -3.46 -9.60
C ASP A 10 18.65 -4.63 -8.72
N ALA A 11 17.71 -5.52 -8.40
CA ALA A 11 17.97 -6.64 -7.50
C ALA A 11 18.82 -7.76 -8.11
N GLY A 12 18.83 -7.89 -9.45
CA GLY A 12 19.60 -8.92 -10.15
C GLY A 12 21.08 -8.58 -10.25
N THR A 13 21.39 -7.28 -10.34
CA THR A 13 22.76 -6.75 -10.48
C THR A 13 23.29 -6.10 -9.20
N GLY A 14 22.41 -5.74 -8.26
CA GLY A 14 22.75 -5.00 -7.04
C GLY A 14 23.10 -3.53 -7.28
N VAL A 15 22.81 -3.01 -8.48
CA VAL A 15 23.16 -1.64 -8.87
C VAL A 15 22.08 -0.65 -8.44
N LEU A 16 22.51 0.47 -7.87
CA LEU A 16 21.65 1.63 -7.61
C LEU A 16 21.87 2.67 -8.72
N SER A 17 20.80 3.07 -9.41
CA SER A 17 20.82 4.12 -10.42
C SER A 17 19.90 5.28 -10.06
N MET A 18 20.15 6.44 -10.66
CA MET A 18 19.19 7.55 -10.62
C MET A 18 18.08 7.29 -11.62
N GLY A 19 16.84 7.31 -11.15
CA GLY A 19 15.63 7.24 -11.96
C GLY A 19 15.19 8.61 -12.47
N ALA A 20 14.03 8.65 -13.12
CA ALA A 20 13.44 9.89 -13.59
C ALA A 20 13.14 10.87 -12.45
N HIS A 21 13.30 12.15 -12.74
CA HIS A 21 12.89 13.21 -11.83
C HIS A 21 11.40 13.12 -11.55
N ALA A 22 11.06 13.12 -10.25
CA ALA A 22 9.68 13.17 -9.82
C ALA A 22 8.99 14.44 -10.37
N PRO A 23 7.73 14.35 -10.84
CA PRO A 23 6.99 15.52 -11.29
C PRO A 23 6.94 16.61 -10.21
N ALA A 24 6.88 17.88 -10.63
CA ALA A 24 6.95 19.01 -9.69
C ALA A 24 5.82 18.99 -8.65
N GLN A 25 4.65 18.47 -9.06
CA GLN A 25 3.47 18.26 -8.24
C GLN A 25 3.59 17.10 -7.24
N MET A 26 4.51 16.15 -7.47
CA MET A 26 4.81 15.04 -6.58
C MET A 26 5.68 15.54 -5.42
N VAL A 27 5.04 16.20 -4.47
CA VAL A 27 5.75 16.80 -3.34
C VAL A 27 5.91 15.74 -2.24
N CYS A 28 7.13 15.61 -1.72
CA CYS A 28 7.45 14.85 -0.51
C CYS A 28 6.40 15.09 0.59
N GLY A 29 5.69 14.03 0.98
CA GLY A 29 4.54 14.05 1.87
C GLY A 29 4.09 12.63 2.22
N TYR A 30 2.84 12.47 2.61
CA TYR A 30 2.21 11.17 2.79
C TYR A 30 1.70 10.64 1.46
N GLY A 31 1.59 9.33 1.32
CA GLY A 31 1.17 8.73 0.07
C GLY A 31 1.09 7.22 0.11
N ILE A 32 0.61 6.66 -1.00
CA ILE A 32 0.58 5.22 -1.23
C ILE A 32 1.33 4.91 -2.52
N SER A 33 1.94 3.73 -2.59
CA SER A 33 2.60 3.23 -3.79
C SER A 33 2.20 1.79 -4.03
N ILE A 34 1.82 1.46 -5.26
CA ILE A 34 1.37 0.12 -5.63
C ILE A 34 1.88 -0.25 -7.03
N ALA A 35 2.49 -1.42 -7.13
CA ALA A 35 2.91 -1.99 -8.42
C ALA A 35 1.76 -2.79 -9.02
N VAL A 36 1.47 -2.55 -10.30
CA VAL A 36 0.47 -3.26 -11.09
C VAL A 36 1.13 -3.62 -12.43
N GLY A 37 1.47 -4.90 -12.62
CA GLY A 37 2.38 -5.31 -13.69
C GLY A 37 3.71 -4.56 -13.59
N ASP A 38 4.16 -3.99 -14.72
CA ASP A 38 5.42 -3.25 -14.83
C ASP A 38 5.29 -1.74 -14.53
N VAL A 39 4.16 -1.33 -13.95
CA VAL A 39 3.86 0.08 -13.67
C VAL A 39 3.73 0.30 -12.17
N LEU A 40 4.48 1.28 -11.66
CA LEU A 40 4.37 1.76 -10.28
C LEU A 40 3.40 2.95 -10.24
N TYR A 41 2.29 2.80 -9.55
CA TYR A 41 1.33 3.86 -9.27
C TYR A 41 1.67 4.50 -7.93
N VAL A 42 1.73 5.83 -7.90
CA VAL A 42 2.09 6.61 -6.73
C VAL A 42 1.03 7.69 -6.54
N LEU A 43 0.44 7.74 -5.36
CA LEU A 43 -0.49 8.79 -4.95
C LEU A 43 0.15 9.56 -3.80
N THR A 44 0.35 10.86 -3.98
CA THR A 44 0.91 11.77 -2.96
C THR A 44 -0.10 12.83 -2.54
N TYR A 45 -0.10 13.16 -1.26
CA TYR A 45 -0.98 14.19 -0.69
C TYR A 45 -0.31 14.95 0.47
N ARG A 46 -0.71 16.21 0.67
CA ARG A 46 -0.18 17.06 1.75
C ARG A 46 -1.19 17.17 2.89
N TYR A 47 -0.83 16.62 4.04
CA TYR A 47 -1.69 16.61 5.23
C TYR A 47 -2.06 18.01 5.75
N PHE A 48 -1.14 18.97 5.64
CA PHE A 48 -1.31 20.32 6.22
C PHE A 48 -1.59 21.42 5.19
N ASP A 49 -1.66 21.09 3.90
CA ASP A 49 -1.77 22.08 2.82
C ASP A 49 -2.97 21.75 1.94
N ARG A 50 -4.13 22.28 2.35
CA ARG A 50 -5.43 22.08 1.71
C ARG A 50 -5.57 22.80 0.36
N GLN A 51 -4.62 23.65 -0.02
CA GLN A 51 -4.66 24.36 -1.29
C GLN A 51 -4.08 23.53 -2.44
N HIS A 52 -3.27 22.52 -2.13
CA HIS A 52 -2.64 21.68 -3.14
C HIS A 52 -3.38 20.35 -3.27
N ARG A 53 -3.85 20.07 -4.50
CA ARG A 53 -4.54 18.82 -4.83
C ARG A 53 -3.60 17.62 -4.70
N HIS A 54 -4.19 16.46 -4.42
CA HIS A 54 -3.52 15.17 -4.54
C HIS A 54 -2.86 15.03 -5.91
N SER A 55 -1.69 14.40 -5.93
CA SER A 55 -1.05 14.02 -7.18
C SER A 55 -1.06 12.51 -7.33
N PHE A 56 -1.45 12.07 -8.52
CA PHE A 56 -1.50 10.65 -8.84
C PHE A 56 -0.72 10.42 -10.13
N GLU A 57 0.32 9.61 -10.03
CA GLU A 57 1.30 9.40 -11.08
C GLU A 57 1.54 7.91 -11.32
N ALA A 58 1.81 7.56 -12.57
CA ALA A 58 2.32 6.25 -12.96
C ALA A 58 3.77 6.38 -13.42
N MET A 59 4.62 5.47 -12.97
CA MET A 59 5.99 5.31 -13.44
C MET A 59 6.12 3.98 -14.15
N SER A 60 6.63 4.00 -15.38
CA SER A 60 6.87 2.80 -16.18
C SER A 60 8.15 2.94 -16.97
N TRP A 61 8.72 1.80 -17.39
CA TRP A 61 9.83 1.79 -18.33
C TRP A 61 9.31 2.06 -19.74
N ALA A 62 9.86 3.05 -20.42
CA ALA A 62 9.41 3.45 -21.75
C ALA A 62 10.57 4.02 -22.59
N PRO A 63 10.44 4.04 -23.93
CA PRO A 63 11.34 4.78 -24.78
C PRO A 63 11.41 6.27 -24.37
N THR A 64 12.62 6.78 -24.27
CA THR A 64 12.93 8.18 -23.97
C THR A 64 13.44 8.88 -25.22
N ALA A 65 13.54 10.22 -25.16
CA ALA A 65 14.07 11.00 -26.28
C ALA A 65 15.47 10.48 -26.69
N PRO A 66 15.78 10.37 -27.99
CA PRO A 66 17.06 9.83 -28.43
C PRO A 66 18.24 10.60 -27.84
N ASP A 67 19.33 9.89 -27.54
CA ASP A 67 20.57 10.53 -27.09
C ASP A 67 21.17 11.45 -28.19
N ALA A 68 22.24 12.16 -27.86
CA ALA A 68 22.95 13.01 -28.83
C ALA A 68 23.49 12.25 -30.06
N ARG A 69 23.51 10.91 -30.02
CA ARG A 69 23.91 10.01 -31.11
C ARG A 69 22.70 9.39 -31.82
N GLN A 70 21.48 9.84 -31.49
CA GLN A 70 20.20 9.37 -32.03
C GLN A 70 19.89 7.89 -31.75
N ASN A 71 20.52 7.30 -30.73
CA ASN A 71 20.14 5.97 -30.28
C ASN A 71 18.83 6.08 -29.47
N PRO A 72 17.84 5.21 -29.73
CA PRO A 72 16.70 5.10 -28.84
C PRO A 72 17.21 4.67 -27.46
N THR A 73 17.03 5.54 -26.47
CA THR A 73 17.32 5.22 -25.07
C THR A 73 16.02 4.83 -24.40
N GLU A 74 16.07 3.85 -23.51
CA GLU A 74 14.95 3.50 -22.65
C GLU A 74 15.22 4.01 -21.24
N GLY A 75 14.15 4.32 -20.51
CA GLY A 75 14.27 4.81 -19.15
C GLY A 75 12.94 4.81 -18.41
N TRP A 76 13.02 5.06 -17.12
CA TRP A 76 11.85 5.34 -16.30
C TRP A 76 11.20 6.65 -16.77
N VAL A 77 9.88 6.66 -16.93
CA VAL A 77 9.11 7.85 -17.31
C VAL A 77 7.91 7.98 -16.38
N TRP A 78 7.60 9.21 -15.99
CA TRP A 78 6.41 9.55 -15.22
C TRP A 78 5.27 10.00 -16.14
N LYS A 79 4.06 9.52 -15.86
CA LYS A 79 2.81 9.95 -16.48
C LYS A 79 1.85 10.44 -15.39
N THR A 80 1.37 11.67 -15.51
CA THR A 80 0.31 12.19 -14.64
C THR A 80 -1.01 11.51 -14.98
N LEU A 81 -1.69 11.00 -13.96
CA LEU A 81 -2.99 10.35 -14.07
C LEU A 81 -4.12 11.31 -13.66
N PRO A 82 -5.39 10.97 -13.98
CA PRO A 82 -6.52 11.75 -13.50
C PRO A 82 -6.53 11.87 -11.97
N PRO A 83 -6.88 13.06 -11.44
CA PRO A 83 -6.87 13.29 -10.01
C PRO A 83 -7.86 12.36 -9.31
N PRO A 84 -7.58 11.95 -8.06
CA PRO A 84 -8.50 11.15 -7.27
C PRO A 84 -9.88 11.80 -7.13
N ALA A 85 -10.92 10.97 -7.08
CA ALA A 85 -12.30 11.39 -6.83
C ALA A 85 -12.57 11.79 -5.35
N PHE A 86 -11.52 11.92 -4.54
CA PHE A 86 -11.55 12.25 -3.12
C PHE A 86 -10.46 13.26 -2.75
N HIS A 87 -10.66 13.97 -1.63
CA HIS A 87 -9.83 15.13 -1.24
C HIS A 87 -9.06 14.96 0.08
N GLY A 88 -9.35 13.91 0.87
CA GLY A 88 -8.60 13.67 2.11
C GLY A 88 -7.62 12.50 2.01
N HIS A 89 -7.15 12.06 3.18
CA HIS A 89 -6.05 11.11 3.25
C HIS A 89 -6.51 9.67 3.03
N VAL A 90 -5.62 8.88 2.44
CA VAL A 90 -5.84 7.44 2.28
C VAL A 90 -5.66 6.74 3.61
N HIS A 91 -6.69 5.99 4.01
CA HIS A 91 -6.68 5.11 5.17
C HIS A 91 -6.12 3.74 4.81
N SER A 92 -6.57 3.22 3.68
CA SER A 92 -6.22 1.89 3.21
C SER A 92 -6.43 1.73 1.72
N TYR A 93 -5.76 0.73 1.16
CA TYR A 93 -5.77 0.43 -0.25
C TYR A 93 -5.39 -1.02 -0.53
N ALA A 94 -5.88 -1.59 -1.62
CA ALA A 94 -5.55 -2.94 -2.06
C ALA A 94 -5.68 -3.07 -3.59
N LEU A 95 -4.88 -3.95 -4.18
CA LEU A 95 -5.08 -4.36 -5.58
C LEU A 95 -6.16 -5.44 -5.62
N HIS A 96 -7.13 -5.27 -6.51
CA HIS A 96 -8.15 -6.28 -6.78
C HIS A 96 -7.54 -7.48 -7.54
N PRO A 97 -8.04 -8.71 -7.33
CA PRO A 97 -7.57 -9.91 -8.05
C PRO A 97 -7.67 -9.84 -9.58
N ASP A 98 -8.41 -8.89 -10.15
CA ASP A 98 -8.40 -8.65 -11.61
C ASP A 98 -7.06 -8.13 -12.13
N GLY A 99 -6.15 -7.72 -11.24
CA GLY A 99 -4.81 -7.25 -11.57
C GLY A 99 -4.77 -5.87 -12.21
N HIS A 100 -5.85 -5.08 -12.16
CA HIS A 100 -5.87 -3.73 -12.74
C HIS A 100 -6.71 -2.70 -11.96
N THR A 101 -7.53 -3.13 -11.00
CA THR A 101 -8.36 -2.22 -10.19
C THR A 101 -7.73 -2.01 -8.82
N ILE A 102 -7.41 -0.77 -8.47
CA ILE A 102 -6.87 -0.40 -7.16
C ILE A 102 -8.00 0.15 -6.30
N PHE A 103 -8.36 -0.52 -5.21
CA PHE A 103 -9.31 -0.01 -4.22
C PHE A 103 -8.61 0.90 -3.22
N VAL A 104 -9.30 1.97 -2.82
CA VAL A 104 -8.80 2.99 -1.89
C VAL A 104 -9.93 3.46 -0.98
N THR A 105 -9.72 3.42 0.32
CA THR A 105 -10.60 4.07 1.31
C THR A 105 -9.99 5.40 1.73
N SER A 106 -10.77 6.46 1.66
CA SER A 106 -10.37 7.83 2.02
C SER A 106 -11.50 8.52 2.78
N SER A 107 -11.16 9.36 3.74
CA SER A 107 -12.10 10.31 4.33
C SER A 107 -12.02 11.66 3.64
N ASP A 108 -13.10 12.42 3.59
CA ASP A 108 -13.09 13.82 3.15
C ASP A 108 -12.79 14.80 4.32
N ASP A 109 -12.85 16.11 4.05
CA ASP A 109 -12.63 17.16 5.06
C ASP A 109 -13.69 17.19 6.17
N LYS A 110 -14.86 16.59 5.94
CA LYS A 110 -15.93 16.43 6.92
C LYS A 110 -15.83 15.10 7.68
N TYR A 111 -14.75 14.36 7.47
CA TYR A 111 -14.52 13.01 8.01
C TYR A 111 -15.54 11.98 7.52
N GLU A 112 -16.23 12.24 6.40
CA GLU A 112 -17.07 11.22 5.76
C GLU A 112 -16.15 10.25 5.02
N VAL A 113 -16.23 8.97 5.37
CA VAL A 113 -15.39 7.94 4.78
C VAL A 113 -16.08 7.28 3.60
N GLY A 114 -15.33 7.14 2.51
CA GLY A 114 -15.79 6.52 1.28
C GLY A 114 -14.75 5.59 0.68
N THR A 115 -15.24 4.56 -0.02
CA THR A 115 -14.41 3.67 -0.81
C THR A 115 -14.52 4.00 -2.29
N TYR A 116 -13.35 4.07 -2.92
CA TYR A 116 -13.14 4.41 -4.32
C TYR A 116 -12.31 3.31 -4.98
N SER A 117 -12.35 3.24 -6.30
CA SER A 117 -11.37 2.47 -7.06
C SER A 117 -10.82 3.26 -8.23
N PHE A 118 -9.61 2.90 -8.64
CA PHE A 118 -8.99 3.36 -9.87
C PHE A 118 -8.76 2.17 -10.80
N ASP A 119 -9.38 2.22 -11.98
CA ASP A 119 -9.09 1.26 -13.05
C ASP A 119 -7.87 1.72 -13.84
N THR A 120 -6.80 0.93 -13.78
CA THR A 120 -5.54 1.25 -14.48
C THR A 120 -5.63 1.16 -16.01
N LYS A 121 -6.59 0.39 -16.55
CA LYS A 121 -6.82 0.29 -18.01
C LYS A 121 -7.54 1.52 -18.54
N ASP A 122 -8.64 1.90 -17.87
CA ASP A 122 -9.46 3.05 -18.28
C ASP A 122 -8.91 4.37 -17.75
N SER A 123 -7.95 4.32 -16.82
CA SER A 123 -7.45 5.48 -16.07
C SER A 123 -8.58 6.27 -15.40
N ALA A 124 -9.57 5.58 -14.84
CA ALA A 124 -10.80 6.19 -14.33
C ALA A 124 -11.02 5.88 -12.86
N TRP A 125 -11.49 6.88 -12.12
CA TRP A 125 -11.91 6.74 -10.73
C TRP A 125 -13.40 6.40 -10.64
N ARG A 126 -13.77 5.54 -9.70
CA ARG A 126 -15.15 5.18 -9.38
C ARG A 126 -15.38 5.25 -7.87
N PHE A 127 -16.56 5.69 -7.47
CA PHE A 127 -17.02 5.65 -6.08
C PHE A 127 -17.90 4.41 -5.84
N HIS A 128 -17.72 3.76 -4.68
CA HIS A 128 -18.39 2.50 -4.32
C HIS A 128 -19.38 2.63 -3.15
N GLY A 129 -19.40 3.78 -2.47
CA GLY A 129 -20.27 4.02 -1.32
C GLY A 129 -19.50 4.42 -0.06
N ASN A 130 -20.27 4.77 0.97
CA ASN A 130 -19.79 5.16 2.29
C ASN A 130 -19.53 3.92 3.15
N TRP A 131 -18.46 3.20 2.81
CA TRP A 131 -17.97 2.06 3.57
C TRP A 131 -16.44 2.03 3.51
N GLU A 132 -15.82 1.25 4.39
CA GLU A 132 -14.37 1.20 4.54
C GLU A 132 -13.82 -0.18 4.26
N LEU A 133 -12.63 -0.22 3.65
CA LEU A 133 -11.82 -1.42 3.69
C LEU A 133 -11.48 -1.74 5.16
N PRO A 134 -11.48 -3.02 5.52
CA PRO A 134 -11.44 -3.51 6.91
C PRO A 134 -10.03 -3.53 7.51
N PHE A 135 -9.09 -2.85 6.87
CA PHE A 135 -7.69 -2.79 7.27
C PHE A 135 -7.16 -1.36 7.12
N ARG A 136 -6.02 -1.09 7.74
CA ARG A 136 -5.21 0.12 7.61
C ARG A 136 -4.02 -0.13 6.69
N GLY A 137 -3.66 0.88 5.90
CA GLY A 137 -2.56 0.77 4.96
C GLY A 137 -2.85 -0.22 3.83
N ARG A 138 -1.85 -1.00 3.45
CA ARG A 138 -1.94 -1.89 2.28
C ARG A 138 -2.54 -3.25 2.66
N GLY A 139 -3.63 -3.62 2.00
CA GLY A 139 -4.10 -5.01 1.93
C GLY A 139 -3.50 -5.73 0.72
N HIS A 140 -3.34 -7.05 0.84
CA HIS A 140 -2.82 -7.92 -0.21
C HIS A 140 -3.82 -9.02 -0.51
N PHE A 141 -4.08 -9.27 -1.79
CA PHE A 141 -4.92 -10.40 -2.18
C PHE A 141 -4.13 -11.70 -2.10
N ASP A 142 -4.72 -12.71 -1.45
CA ASP A 142 -4.22 -14.07 -1.40
C ASP A 142 -5.20 -14.99 -2.13
N ALA A 143 -4.73 -15.65 -3.19
CA ALA A 143 -5.55 -16.52 -4.03
C ALA A 143 -5.93 -17.85 -3.36
N GLU A 144 -5.15 -18.34 -2.39
CA GLU A 144 -5.48 -19.56 -1.64
C GLU A 144 -6.55 -19.29 -0.58
N LEU A 145 -6.56 -18.08 0.00
CA LEU A 145 -7.61 -17.62 0.91
C LEU A 145 -8.82 -16.99 0.18
N ASP A 146 -8.67 -16.68 -1.11
CA ASP A 146 -9.64 -15.91 -1.91
C ASP A 146 -10.10 -14.62 -1.20
N ALA A 147 -9.14 -13.90 -0.62
CA ALA A 147 -9.41 -12.76 0.25
C ALA A 147 -8.30 -11.69 0.19
N TRP A 148 -8.69 -10.44 0.40
CA TRP A 148 -7.74 -9.41 0.83
C TRP A 148 -7.37 -9.63 2.28
N VAL A 149 -6.07 -9.66 2.56
CA VAL A 149 -5.50 -9.77 3.89
C VAL A 149 -4.83 -8.44 4.26
N GLY A 150 -5.13 -7.93 5.45
CA GLY A 150 -4.58 -6.67 5.95
C GLY A 150 -4.48 -6.64 7.47
N ILE A 151 -3.98 -5.53 7.99
CA ILE A 151 -3.91 -5.25 9.43
C ILE A 151 -5.12 -4.39 9.78
N ASP A 152 -5.93 -4.77 10.75
CA ASP A 152 -7.05 -3.95 11.20
C ASP A 152 -6.60 -2.76 12.09
N THR A 153 -7.57 -2.05 12.67
CA THR A 153 -7.31 -0.92 13.58
C THR A 153 -6.74 -1.31 14.93
N ASP A 154 -6.94 -2.55 15.35
CA ASP A 154 -6.61 -3.03 16.69
C ASP A 154 -5.36 -3.94 16.68
N GLY A 155 -4.70 -4.06 15.53
CA GLY A 155 -3.45 -4.82 15.36
C GLY A 155 -3.64 -6.30 15.04
N TYR A 156 -4.87 -6.74 14.75
CA TYR A 156 -5.16 -8.09 14.27
C TYR A 156 -4.97 -8.20 12.76
N ILE A 157 -4.83 -9.43 12.28
CA ILE A 157 -4.87 -9.70 10.84
C ILE A 157 -6.31 -10.00 10.46
N CYS A 158 -6.83 -9.28 9.48
CA CYS A 158 -8.14 -9.54 8.91
C CYS A 158 -8.01 -10.09 7.49
N ALA A 159 -8.93 -10.96 7.10
CA ALA A 159 -9.11 -11.48 5.77
C ALA A 159 -10.55 -11.25 5.33
N CYS A 160 -10.74 -10.61 4.18
CA CYS A 160 -12.06 -10.19 3.71
C CYS A 160 -12.21 -10.46 2.22
N PRO A 161 -13.39 -10.93 1.76
CA PRO A 161 -13.63 -11.19 0.35
C PRO A 161 -13.32 -9.97 -0.51
N ALA A 162 -12.70 -10.21 -1.67
CA ALA A 162 -12.50 -9.16 -2.66
C ALA A 162 -13.87 -8.67 -3.16
N ILE A 163 -14.10 -7.37 -3.05
CA ILE A 163 -15.36 -6.76 -3.47
C ILE A 163 -15.30 -6.48 -4.98
N SER A 164 -16.36 -6.85 -5.70
CA SER A 164 -16.45 -6.63 -7.14
C SER A 164 -16.20 -5.16 -7.53
N PRO A 165 -15.41 -4.88 -8.57
CA PRO A 165 -15.20 -3.52 -9.11
C PRO A 165 -16.48 -2.84 -9.62
N SER A 166 -17.57 -3.59 -9.80
CA SER A 166 -18.89 -3.06 -10.17
C SER A 166 -19.83 -2.87 -8.99
N PHE A 167 -19.46 -3.34 -7.78
CA PHE A 167 -20.31 -3.21 -6.61
C PHE A 167 -20.44 -1.76 -6.18
N GLN A 168 -21.67 -1.30 -5.96
CA GLN A 168 -21.96 0.00 -5.38
C GLN A 168 -23.07 -0.16 -4.33
N THR A 169 -22.93 0.54 -3.23
CA THR A 169 -23.93 0.53 -2.16
C THR A 169 -24.25 1.95 -1.71
N THR A 170 -25.53 2.20 -1.47
CA THR A 170 -26.04 3.40 -0.80
C THR A 170 -26.45 3.10 0.64
N ALA A 171 -26.21 1.87 1.13
CA ALA A 171 -26.54 1.50 2.50
C ALA A 171 -25.60 2.25 3.47
N PRO A 172 -26.13 2.88 4.53
CA PRO A 172 -25.34 3.72 5.43
C PRO A 172 -24.38 2.95 6.34
N CYS A 173 -24.41 1.61 6.33
CA CYS A 173 -23.68 0.75 7.26
C CYS A 173 -23.22 -0.56 6.59
N PHE A 174 -22.65 -0.50 5.38
CA PHE A 174 -22.10 -1.70 4.76
C PHE A 174 -20.73 -2.05 5.38
N TYR A 175 -20.58 -3.30 5.79
CA TYR A 175 -19.31 -3.85 6.29
C TYR A 175 -19.03 -5.15 5.54
N PRO A 176 -17.82 -5.31 4.93
CA PRO A 176 -17.41 -6.59 4.37
C PRO A 176 -17.44 -7.70 5.44
N ASP A 177 -17.84 -8.92 5.06
CA ASP A 177 -17.79 -10.09 5.97
C ASP A 177 -16.33 -10.52 6.15
N CYS A 178 -15.71 -9.96 7.18
CA CYS A 178 -14.31 -10.16 7.50
C CYS A 178 -14.13 -11.23 8.56
N LYS A 179 -13.09 -12.05 8.38
CA LYS A 179 -12.56 -12.92 9.43
C LYS A 179 -11.30 -12.29 10.01
N MET A 180 -11.09 -12.48 11.30
CA MET A 180 -9.94 -11.93 12.03
C MET A 180 -9.22 -13.06 12.76
N THR A 181 -7.93 -12.86 13.00
CA THR A 181 -7.17 -13.75 13.89
C THR A 181 -7.63 -13.59 15.33
N GLU A 182 -7.56 -14.66 16.13
CA GLU A 182 -7.81 -14.57 17.58
C GLU A 182 -6.68 -13.86 18.34
N GLU A 183 -5.46 -13.96 17.81
CA GLU A 183 -4.27 -13.33 18.37
C GLU A 183 -4.04 -11.95 17.76
N GLU A 184 -3.82 -10.96 18.63
CA GLU A 184 -3.32 -9.64 18.30
C GLU A 184 -1.83 -9.72 17.91
N MET A 185 -1.47 -9.22 16.72
CA MET A 185 -0.10 -9.34 16.24
C MET A 185 0.83 -8.28 16.82
N PHE A 186 0.28 -7.11 17.17
CA PHE A 186 1.00 -6.04 17.86
C PHE A 186 0.01 -5.05 18.49
N ALA A 187 0.37 -4.51 19.65
CA ALA A 187 -0.35 -3.40 20.26
C ALA A 187 -0.16 -2.12 19.47
N GLU A 188 -1.26 -1.49 19.06
CA GLU A 188 -1.22 -0.15 18.48
C GLU A 188 -0.57 0.82 19.49
N GLY A 189 0.50 1.46 19.02
CA GLY A 189 1.14 2.62 19.64
C GLY A 189 1.45 3.66 18.57
N TYR A 190 2.32 4.63 18.87
CA TYR A 190 2.69 5.69 17.91
C TYR A 190 3.40 5.21 16.62
N MET A 191 3.71 3.91 16.49
CA MET A 191 4.36 3.33 15.30
C MET A 191 3.44 2.34 14.59
N ARG A 192 3.09 2.65 13.33
CA ARG A 192 2.31 1.76 12.46
C ARG A 192 3.16 0.58 11.98
N GLY A 193 2.56 -0.60 11.96
CA GLY A 193 3.09 -1.77 11.26
C GLY A 193 2.81 -1.74 9.76
N THR A 194 3.59 -2.49 8.99
CA THR A 194 3.33 -2.79 7.58
C THR A 194 3.26 -4.30 7.37
N LEU A 195 2.31 -4.73 6.53
CA LEU A 195 2.17 -6.13 6.12
C LEU A 195 2.67 -6.30 4.70
N THR A 196 3.40 -7.37 4.45
CA THR A 196 3.89 -7.75 3.12
C THR A 196 3.48 -9.19 2.83
N TYR A 197 2.85 -9.41 1.68
CA TYR A 197 2.57 -10.75 1.18
C TYR A 197 3.82 -11.36 0.53
N MET A 198 4.12 -12.62 0.87
CA MET A 198 5.32 -13.34 0.45
C MET A 198 5.04 -14.50 -0.51
N GLY A 199 3.78 -14.71 -0.88
CA GLY A 199 3.35 -15.86 -1.68
C GLY A 199 2.96 -17.08 -0.84
N GLY A 200 1.99 -17.85 -1.34
CA GLY A 200 1.58 -19.14 -0.76
C GLY A 200 1.19 -19.01 0.70
N THR A 201 0.21 -18.15 0.98
CA THR A 201 -0.33 -17.86 2.33
C THR A 201 0.65 -17.33 3.36
N LYS A 202 1.85 -16.92 2.96
CA LYS A 202 2.86 -16.37 3.86
C LYS A 202 2.88 -14.86 3.84
N PHE A 203 3.01 -14.29 5.03
CA PHE A 203 3.05 -12.86 5.26
C PHE A 203 4.21 -12.49 6.19
N CYS A 204 4.70 -11.27 6.03
CA CYS A 204 5.64 -10.64 6.95
C CYS A 204 5.02 -9.36 7.49
N LEU A 205 4.85 -9.32 8.80
CA LEU A 205 4.54 -8.10 9.55
C LEU A 205 5.84 -7.45 9.99
N VAL A 206 6.00 -6.17 9.70
CA VAL A 206 7.12 -5.35 10.18
C VAL A 206 6.59 -4.17 10.95
N HIS A 207 6.99 -4.02 12.21
CA HIS A 207 6.58 -2.90 13.04
C HIS A 207 7.73 -2.39 13.91
N GLY A 208 7.68 -1.11 14.26
CA GLY A 208 8.67 -0.46 15.11
C GLY A 208 8.20 -0.39 16.55
N VAL A 209 9.11 -0.64 17.49
CA VAL A 209 8.89 -0.45 18.93
C VAL A 209 9.85 0.61 19.42
N ALA A 210 9.31 1.60 20.14
CA ALA A 210 10.11 2.72 20.62
C ALA A 210 11.06 2.23 21.72
N ALA A 211 12.33 2.60 21.61
CA ALA A 211 13.31 2.50 22.68
C ALA A 211 13.87 3.90 22.97
N GLU A 212 14.45 4.11 24.16
CA GLU A 212 14.84 5.45 24.64
C GLU A 212 15.67 6.25 23.61
N ASN A 213 16.68 5.62 22.99
CA ASN A 213 17.58 6.23 22.00
C ASN A 213 17.65 5.46 20.67
N ALA A 214 16.75 4.50 20.45
CA ALA A 214 16.76 3.62 19.30
C ALA A 214 15.33 3.26 18.87
N CYS A 215 15.20 2.57 17.76
CA CYS A 215 13.98 1.88 17.39
C CYS A 215 14.31 0.39 17.28
N VAL A 216 13.45 -0.48 17.81
CA VAL A 216 13.53 -1.91 17.55
C VAL A 216 12.56 -2.23 16.44
N ILE A 217 13.08 -2.63 15.28
CA ILE A 217 12.26 -3.15 14.19
C ILE A 217 12.03 -4.63 14.47
N ARG A 218 10.77 -5.03 14.63
CA ARG A 218 10.36 -6.43 14.74
C ARG A 218 9.79 -6.89 13.41
N LEU A 219 10.28 -8.03 12.94
CA LEU A 219 9.76 -8.73 11.77
C LEU A 219 9.16 -10.04 12.26
N THR A 220 7.91 -10.29 11.93
CA THR A 220 7.22 -11.54 12.23
C THR A 220 6.71 -12.11 10.92
N MET A 221 7.28 -13.24 10.51
CA MET A 221 6.80 -14.03 9.38
C MET A 221 5.83 -15.08 9.89
N PHE A 222 4.75 -15.33 9.16
CA PHE A 222 3.74 -16.31 9.52
C PHE A 222 2.95 -16.73 8.28
N GLY A 223 2.27 -17.87 8.36
CA GLY A 223 1.32 -18.29 7.34
C GLY A 223 -0.11 -18.16 7.84
N LEU A 224 -1.08 -18.02 6.94
CA LEU A 224 -2.50 -17.96 7.25
C LEU A 224 -3.25 -19.14 6.63
N LYS A 225 -4.33 -19.58 7.27
CA LYS A 225 -5.28 -20.53 6.69
C LYS A 225 -6.66 -20.36 7.31
N TYR A 226 -7.69 -20.80 6.59
CA TYR A 226 -8.97 -21.03 7.23
C TYR A 226 -9.00 -22.39 7.93
N SER A 227 -9.58 -22.40 9.13
CA SER A 227 -9.94 -23.65 9.81
C SER A 227 -11.13 -24.31 9.09
N TYR A 228 -11.44 -25.55 9.46
CA TYR A 228 -12.65 -26.25 8.97
C TYR A 228 -13.97 -25.54 9.34
N LYS A 229 -13.93 -24.61 10.32
CA LYS A 229 -15.08 -23.79 10.71
C LYS A 229 -15.16 -22.46 9.93
N GLY A 230 -14.18 -22.16 9.07
CA GLY A 230 -14.08 -20.88 8.37
C GLY A 230 -13.41 -19.76 9.16
N GLU A 231 -12.87 -20.05 10.35
CA GLU A 231 -12.11 -19.06 11.14
C GLU A 231 -10.70 -18.86 10.58
N LEU A 232 -10.22 -17.61 10.56
CA LEU A 232 -8.88 -17.26 10.11
C LEU A 232 -7.85 -17.60 11.19
N GLN A 233 -6.85 -18.41 10.86
CA GLN A 233 -5.83 -18.88 11.80
C GLN A 233 -4.43 -18.61 11.31
N ILE A 234 -3.56 -18.24 12.26
CA ILE A 234 -2.11 -18.20 12.07
C ILE A 234 -1.58 -19.64 12.14
N THR A 235 -0.62 -19.96 11.28
CA THR A 235 0.01 -21.27 11.22
C THR A 235 1.36 -21.26 11.94
N ASP A 236 1.46 -21.98 13.05
CA ASP A 236 2.67 -22.02 13.89
C ASP A 236 3.91 -22.56 13.16
N CYS A 237 3.74 -23.52 12.25
CA CYS A 237 4.83 -24.08 11.45
C CYS A 237 5.51 -23.05 10.53
N HIS A 238 4.89 -21.89 10.32
CA HIS A 238 5.42 -20.80 9.52
C HIS A 238 5.76 -19.56 10.35
N ARG A 239 5.52 -19.59 11.67
CA ARG A 239 5.75 -18.45 12.55
C ARG A 239 7.23 -18.34 12.91
N SER A 240 7.83 -17.20 12.58
CA SER A 240 9.19 -16.86 13.02
C SER A 240 9.30 -15.36 13.26
N SER A 241 10.04 -14.95 14.29
CA SER A 241 10.21 -13.53 14.62
C SER A 241 11.69 -13.18 14.75
N ARG A 242 12.06 -11.98 14.27
CA ARG A 242 13.39 -11.40 14.37
C ARG A 242 13.29 -9.94 14.79
N SER A 243 14.27 -9.48 15.55
CA SER A 243 14.33 -8.09 16.04
C SER A 243 15.66 -7.47 15.66
N PHE A 244 15.63 -6.22 15.21
CA PHE A 244 16.80 -5.45 14.82
C PHE A 244 16.78 -4.11 15.52
N ILE A 245 17.90 -3.73 16.14
CA ILE A 245 18.05 -2.41 16.73
C ILE A 245 18.55 -1.47 15.63
N VAL A 246 17.83 -0.38 15.40
CA VAL A 246 18.22 0.67 14.46
C VAL A 246 18.37 2.00 15.18
N SER A 247 19.39 2.76 14.79
CA SER A 247 19.57 4.13 15.26
C SER A 247 18.41 5.00 14.77
N ARG A 248 17.81 5.76 15.68
CA ARG A 248 16.65 6.59 15.38
C ARG A 248 17.07 8.05 15.22
N HIS A 249 16.95 8.58 14.00
CA HIS A 249 17.19 10.01 13.74
C HIS A 249 15.91 10.87 13.82
N LYS A 250 14.72 10.27 13.86
CA LYS A 250 13.42 10.97 13.95
C LYS A 250 12.41 10.21 14.81
N TYR A 251 11.52 10.93 15.48
CA TYR A 251 10.44 10.37 16.31
C TYR A 251 9.40 9.55 15.52
N HIS A 252 9.26 9.81 14.21
CA HIS A 252 8.36 9.08 13.32
C HIS A 252 9.17 8.22 12.34
N PHE A 253 9.16 6.91 12.58
CA PHE A 253 9.78 5.91 11.71
C PHE A 253 8.70 4.88 11.35
N LEU A 254 8.43 4.73 10.06
CA LEU A 254 7.52 3.71 9.54
C LEU A 254 8.37 2.69 8.78
N PRO A 255 8.61 1.49 9.34
CA PRO A 255 9.29 0.46 8.59
C PRO A 255 8.40 0.02 7.43
N VAL A 256 8.95 0.06 6.22
CA VAL A 256 8.30 -0.47 5.02
C VAL A 256 9.06 -1.72 4.61
N ALA A 257 8.31 -2.80 4.41
CA ALA A 257 8.81 -4.03 3.82
C ALA A 257 8.20 -4.24 2.44
N PHE A 258 8.93 -4.97 1.60
CA PHE A 258 8.48 -5.47 0.31
C PHE A 258 9.11 -6.84 0.08
N TRP A 259 8.48 -7.64 -0.77
CA TRP A 259 8.94 -8.99 -1.14
C TRP A 259 9.06 -9.07 -2.65
N MET A 260 10.13 -9.73 -3.12
CA MET A 260 10.45 -9.95 -4.54
C MET A 260 10.72 -11.42 -4.78
#